data_AF-A0A447R0C7-F1
#
_entry.id   AF-A0A447R0C7-F1
#
_cell.length_a   1.000
_cell.length_b   1.000
_cell.length_c   1.000
_cell.angle_alpha   90.00
_cell.angle_beta   90.00
_cell.angle_gamma   90.00
#
_symmetry.space_group_name_H-M   'P 1'
#
loop_
_entity.id
_entity.type
_entity.pdbx_description
1 polymer ?
#
loop_
_entity_poly.entity_id
_entity_poly.type
_entity_poly.pdbx_seq_one_letter_code
_entity_poly.pdbx_strand_id
1 'polypeptide(L)' 'MHVNNEIGVVQDIATIGEMCRARGIIYHVDATQSVGKLPIDLSQLKWT' A
#
# COMPACT_ATOMS: atom_id res chain seq x y z
N MET A 1 0.16 4.83 4.67
CA MET A 1 -1.14 4.21 4.94
C MET A 1 -1.82 3.87 3.62
N HIS A 2 -2.52 2.74 3.52
CA HIS A 2 -3.30 2.36 2.34
C HIS A 2 -4.56 3.20 2.21
N VAL A 3 -5.26 3.44 3.32
CA VAL A 3 -6.43 4.32 3.40
C VAL A 3 -6.21 5.35 4.49
N ASN A 4 -6.43 6.63 4.19
CA ASN A 4 -6.36 7.68 5.20
C ASN A 4 -7.50 7.56 6.23
N ASN A 5 -7.20 7.70 7.52
CA ASN A 5 -8.16 7.45 8.59
C ASN A 5 -9.13 8.61 8.85
N GLU A 6 -8.89 9.80 8.30
CA GLU A 6 -9.77 10.97 8.41
C GLU A 6 -10.66 11.17 7.18
N ILE A 7 -10.05 11.21 5.99
CA ILE A 7 -10.71 11.58 4.74
C ILE A 7 -10.99 10.37 3.83
N GLY A 8 -10.55 9.18 4.22
CA GLY A 8 -10.86 7.93 3.50
C GLY A 8 -10.19 7.78 2.13
N VAL A 9 -9.26 8.66 1.77
CA VAL A 9 -8.54 8.59 0.49
C VAL A 9 -7.71 7.30 0.43
N VAL A 10 -7.86 6.56 -0.67
CA VAL A 10 -7.09 5.35 -0.98
C VAL A 10 -5.82 5.75 -1.73
N GLN A 11 -4.67 5.30 -1.24
CA GLN A 11 -3.36 5.59 -1.83
C GLN A 11 -2.95 4.46 -2.79
N ASP A 12 -2.30 4.81 -3.90
CA ASP A 12 -1.71 3.83 -4.82
C ASP A 12 -0.40 3.26 -4.25
N ILE A 13 -0.54 2.27 -3.39
CA ILE A 13 0.58 1.61 -2.71
C ILE A 13 1.42 0.74 -3.65
N ALA A 14 0.88 0.32 -4.81
CA ALA A 14 1.60 -0.49 -5.79
C ALA A 14 2.64 0.36 -6.52
N THR A 15 2.23 1.50 -7.06
CA THR A 15 3.13 2.44 -7.75
C THR A 15 4.20 2.96 -6.80
N ILE A 16 3.83 3.32 -5.56
CA ILE A 16 4.81 3.79 -4.55
C ILE A 16 5.81 2.68 -4.20
N GLY A 17 5.33 1.45 -4.00
CA GLY A 17 6.19 0.29 -3.74
C GLY A 17 7.20 0.04 -4.85
N GLU A 18 6.78 0.12 -6.12
CA GLU A 18 7.67 -0.03 -7.27
C GLU A 18 8.75 1.08 -7.31
N MET A 19 8.39 2.33 -7.00
CA MET A 19 9.35 3.43 -6.93
C MET A 19 10.39 3.24 -5.81
N CYS A 20 9.98 2.74 -4.64
CA CYS A 20 10.89 2.43 -3.54
C CYS A 20 11.81 1.24 -3.89
N ARG A 21 11.24 0.18 -4.46
CA ARG A 21 11.99 -1.02 -4.88
C ARG A 21 13.07 -0.70 -5.91
N ALA A 22 12.77 0.13 -6.90
CA ALA A 22 13.73 0.57 -7.91
C ALA A 22 14.97 1.28 -7.32
N ARG A 23 14.90 1.69 -6.05
CA ARG A 23 15.98 2.37 -5.31
C ARG A 23 16.52 1.55 -4.14
N GLY A 24 16.10 0.29 -3.98
CA GLY A 24 16.49 -0.56 -2.85
C GLY A 24 15.96 -0.07 -1.50
N ILE A 25 14.87 0.70 -1.48
CA ILE A 25 14.28 1.27 -0.26
C ILE A 25 13.22 0.32 0.28
N ILE A 26 13.32 -0.01 1.57
CA ILE A 26 12.27 -0.77 2.29
C ILE A 26 11.02 0.10 2.39
N TYR A 27 9.88 -0.46 1.98
CA TYR A 27 8.59 0.24 1.96
C TYR A 27 7.58 -0.46 2.87
N HIS A 28 6.97 0.30 3.79
CA HIS A 28 5.96 -0.18 4.72
C HIS A 28 4.62 0.50 4.44
N VAL A 29 3.54 -0.28 4.51
CA VAL A 29 2.16 0.20 4.33
C VAL A 29 1.33 -0.21 5.55
N ASP A 30 0.82 0.79 6.28
CA ASP A 30 -0.24 0.59 7.27
C ASP A 30 -1.59 0.36 6.55
N ALA A 31 -2.19 -0.81 6.77
CA ALA A 31 -3.44 -1.23 6.16
C ALA A 31 -4.64 -1.25 7.13
N THR A 32 -4.50 -0.76 8.37
CA THR A 32 -5.53 -0.83 9.43
C THR A 32 -6.91 -0.32 9.02
N GLN A 33 -6.98 0.74 8.22
CA GLN A 33 -8.25 1.30 7.72
C GLN A 33 -8.78 0.64 6.45
N SER A 34 -8.09 -0.35 5.90
CA SER A 34 -8.46 -1.02 4.66
C SER A 34 -8.77 -2.51 4.84
N VAL A 35 -8.05 -3.20 5.73
CA VAL A 35 -8.23 -4.63 6.00
C VAL A 35 -9.66 -4.88 6.46
N GLY A 36 -10.34 -5.81 5.79
CA GLY A 36 -11.75 -6.17 6.08
C GLY A 36 -12.79 -5.15 5.59
N LYS A 37 -12.38 -4.00 5.03
CA LYS A 37 -13.28 -2.98 4.46
C LYS A 37 -13.20 -2.91 2.94
N LEU A 38 -12.01 -3.12 2.38
CA LEU A 38 -11.76 -3.18 0.95
C LEU A 38 -11.19 -4.55 0.58
N PRO A 39 -11.44 -5.03 -0.64
CA PRO A 39 -10.68 -6.13 -1.21
C PRO A 39 -9.19 -5.75 -1.24
N ILE A 40 -8.34 -6.58 -0.66
CA ILE A 40 -6.88 -6.40 -0.68
C ILE A 40 -6.28 -7.67 -1.26
N ASP A 41 -5.58 -7.52 -2.38
CA ASP A 41 -4.82 -8.60 -3.00
C ASP A 41 -3.33 -8.26 -2.92
N LEU A 42 -2.63 -8.89 -1.98
CA LEU A 42 -1.20 -8.69 -1.78
C LEU A 42 -0.38 -9.27 -2.95
N SER A 43 -0.92 -10.18 -3.76
CA SER A 43 -0.20 -10.74 -4.92
C SER A 43 0.04 -9.71 -6.03
N GLN A 44 -0.75 -8.63 -6.05
CA GLN A 44 -0.56 -7.52 -7.00
C GLN A 44 0.63 -6.62 -6.63
N LEU A 45 1.19 -6.77 -5.44
CA LEU A 45 2.33 -6.00 -4.97
C LEU A 45 3.64 -6.76 -5.24
N LYS A 46 4.66 -6.02 -5.70
CA LYS A 46 5.99 -6.56 -5.98
C LYS A 46 6.86 -6.47 -4.73
N TRP A 47 7.01 -7.60 -4.03
CA TRP A 47 7.70 -7.67 -2.73
C TRP A 47 9.20 -8.02 -2.80
N THR A 48 9.66 -8.52 -3.94
CA THR A 48 11.03 -8.99 -4.23
C THR A 48 11.52 -8.37 -5.53
#